data_AF-A0ABD0PWN4-F1
#
_entry.id   AF-A0ABD0PWN4-F1
#
_cell.length_a   1.000
_cell.length_b   1.000
_cell.length_c   1.000
_cell.angle_alpha   90.00
_cell.angle_beta   90.00
_cell.angle_gamma   90.00
#
_symmetry.space_group_name_H-M   'P 1'
#
loop_
_entity.id
_entity.type
_entity.pdbx_description
1 polymer ?
#
loop_
_entity_poly.entity_id
_entity_poly.type
_entity_poly.pdbx_seq_one_letter_code
_entity_poly.pdbx_strand_id
1 'polypeptide(L)'
;CRFVLTCGGLYSDRLSEISGCGSEPRIVPFRGDYLVLKPEKNYLVKGNIYPVPNPRFPFLGFHFTPRMDGSIWLGPNAVLAFKREGYSLFDFDTQDFVNAISY
;
A
#
# COMPACT_ATOMS: atom_id res chain seq x y z
N CYS A 1 20.44 9.53 -24.30
CA CYS A 1 18.97 9.38 -24.37
C CYS A 1 18.32 10.75 -24.42
N ARG A 2 17.29 10.94 -25.27
CA ARG A 2 16.56 12.23 -25.37
C ARG A 2 15.39 12.32 -24.37
N PHE A 3 14.81 11.18 -23.99
CA PHE A 3 13.77 11.05 -22.97
C PHE A 3 14.01 9.78 -22.15
N VAL A 4 13.55 9.78 -20.89
CA VAL A 4 13.58 8.63 -19.96
C VAL A 4 12.22 8.57 -19.26
N LEU A 5 11.62 7.39 -19.22
CA LEU A 5 10.42 7.11 -18.44
C LEU A 5 10.82 6.23 -17.26
N THR A 6 10.54 6.66 -16.03
CA THR A 6 10.86 5.92 -14.82
C THR A 6 9.61 5.23 -14.26
N CYS A 7 9.73 3.96 -13.88
CA CYS A 7 8.67 3.17 -13.25
C CYS A 7 9.10 2.76 -11.83
N GLY A 8 9.60 3.74 -11.05
CA GLY A 8 10.26 3.49 -9.77
C GLY A 8 9.34 3.13 -8.60
N GLY A 9 8.03 3.01 -8.82
CA GLY A 9 7.05 2.68 -7.78
C GLY A 9 7.22 3.55 -6.53
N LEU A 10 7.55 2.89 -5.41
CA LEU A 10 7.77 3.53 -4.11
C LEU A 10 8.99 4.45 -4.04
N TYR A 11 9.81 4.58 -5.09
CA TYR A 11 10.95 5.51 -5.13
C TYR A 11 10.81 6.57 -6.24
N SER A 12 9.61 6.72 -6.81
CA SER A 12 9.39 7.62 -7.95
C SER A 12 9.64 9.11 -7.62
N ASP A 13 9.34 9.56 -6.41
CA ASP A 13 9.70 10.89 -5.90
C ASP A 13 11.22 11.11 -5.82
N ARG A 14 11.99 10.13 -5.31
CA ARG A 14 13.46 10.22 -5.27
C ARG A 14 14.06 10.25 -6.67
N LEU A 15 13.52 9.45 -7.60
CA LEU A 15 13.94 9.48 -9.01
C LEU A 15 13.62 10.82 -9.67
N SER A 16 12.50 11.45 -9.32
CA SER A 16 12.14 12.79 -9.76
C SER A 16 13.21 13.81 -9.32
N GLU A 17 13.58 13.82 -8.04
CA GLU A 17 14.61 14.72 -7.50
C GLU A 17 16.00 14.49 -8.15
N ILE A 18 16.44 13.24 -8.27
CA ILE A 18 17.74 12.90 -8.90
C ILE A 18 17.75 13.31 -10.38
N SER A 19 16.59 13.35 -11.04
CA SER A 19 16.43 13.81 -12.42
C SER A 19 16.36 15.34 -12.56
N GLY A 20 16.48 16.09 -11.45
CA GLY A 20 16.46 17.55 -11.43
C GLY A 20 15.05 18.16 -11.34
N CYS A 21 14.02 17.36 -11.04
CA CYS A 21 12.67 17.86 -10.78
C CYS A 21 12.49 18.24 -9.29
N GLY A 22 11.32 18.80 -8.95
CA GLY A 22 11.00 19.19 -7.58
C GLY A 22 10.82 18.00 -6.62
N SER A 23 10.88 18.28 -5.32
CA SER A 23 10.70 17.31 -4.22
C SER A 23 9.25 16.94 -3.94
N GLU A 24 8.29 17.63 -4.57
CA GLU A 24 6.86 17.34 -4.41
C GLU A 24 6.29 16.76 -5.72
N PRO A 25 5.41 15.75 -5.63
CA PRO A 25 4.88 15.11 -4.42
C PRO A 25 5.87 14.10 -3.77
N ARG A 26 5.79 13.95 -2.44
CA ARG A 26 6.53 12.92 -1.67
C ARG A 26 5.72 11.65 -1.44
N ILE A 27 6.41 10.52 -1.32
CA ILE A 27 5.81 9.23 -0.95
C ILE A 27 5.86 9.02 0.56
N VAL A 28 4.69 8.82 1.16
CA VAL A 28 4.52 8.37 2.55
C VAL A 28 4.13 6.88 2.52
N PRO A 29 4.96 5.97 3.05
CA PRO A 29 4.73 4.54 2.87
C PRO A 29 3.68 4.01 3.85
N PHE A 30 2.62 3.40 3.31
CA PHE A 30 1.63 2.62 4.06
C PHE A 30 1.72 1.15 3.63
N ARG A 31 1.74 0.25 4.61
CA ARG A 31 1.63 -1.19 4.41
C ARG A 31 0.21 -1.65 4.70
N GLY A 32 -0.25 -2.62 3.92
CA GLY A 32 -1.49 -3.32 4.16
C GLY A 32 -1.26 -4.82 4.35
N ASP A 33 -1.74 -5.33 5.47
CA ASP A 33 -1.76 -6.75 5.78
C ASP A 33 -3.10 -7.36 5.34
N TYR A 34 -3.04 -8.58 4.84
CA TYR A 34 -4.21 -9.37 4.44
C TYR A 34 -4.36 -10.59 5.33
N LEU A 35 -5.61 -10.92 5.64
CA LEU A 35 -5.98 -12.20 6.22
C LEU A 35 -6.59 -13.08 5.15
N VAL A 36 -6.35 -14.39 5.23
CA VAL A 36 -7.02 -15.36 4.36
C VAL A 36 -8.16 -16.00 5.14
N LEU A 37 -9.36 -15.99 4.58
CA LEU A 37 -10.53 -16.62 5.17
C LEU A 37 -10.30 -18.14 5.27
N LYS A 38 -10.79 -18.72 6.37
CA LYS A 38 -10.74 -20.17 6.56
C LYS A 38 -11.44 -20.90 5.41
N PRO A 39 -10.82 -21.91 4.77
CA PRO A 39 -11.37 -22.57 3.59
C PRO A 39 -12.81 -23.09 3.76
N GLU A 40 -13.16 -23.58 4.95
CA GLU A 40 -14.48 -24.12 5.27
C GLU A 40 -15.58 -23.06 5.27
N LYS A 41 -15.21 -21.77 5.21
CA LYS A 41 -16.11 -20.61 5.17
C LYS A 41 -16.13 -19.91 3.82
N ASN A 42 -15.35 -20.37 2.84
CA ASN A 42 -15.25 -19.71 1.54
C ASN A 42 -16.61 -19.59 0.82
N TYR A 43 -17.53 -20.54 1.06
CA TYR A 43 -18.88 -20.51 0.48
C TYR A 43 -19.71 -19.28 0.86
N LEU A 44 -19.33 -18.54 1.92
CA LEU A 44 -20.05 -17.35 2.38
C LEU A 44 -19.86 -16.15 1.45
N VAL A 45 -18.76 -16.09 0.70
CA VAL A 45 -18.41 -14.95 -0.16
C VAL A 45 -18.41 -15.41 -1.61
N LYS A 46 -19.41 -14.96 -2.37
CA LYS A 46 -19.61 -15.34 -3.79
C LYS A 46 -19.12 -14.29 -4.80
N GLY A 47 -18.54 -13.21 -4.31
CA GLY A 47 -18.07 -12.08 -5.12
C GLY A 47 -17.29 -11.09 -4.27
N ASN A 48 -16.82 -10.00 -4.88
CA ASN A 48 -16.14 -8.95 -4.14
C ASN A 48 -17.13 -8.21 -3.21
N ILE A 49 -16.73 -7.99 -1.96
CA ILE A 49 -17.53 -7.26 -0.97
C ILE A 49 -16.71 -6.07 -0.50
N TYR A 50 -17.18 -4.86 -0.82
CA TYR A 50 -16.56 -3.61 -0.40
C TYR A 50 -17.49 -2.85 0.56
N PRO A 51 -16.95 -2.22 1.61
CA PRO A 51 -17.71 -1.30 2.43
C PRO A 51 -18.04 -0.05 1.61
N VAL A 52 -19.16 0.60 1.95
CA VAL A 52 -19.50 1.92 1.40
C VAL A 52 -18.41 2.92 1.85
N PRO A 53 -17.78 3.66 0.93
CA PRO A 53 -16.75 4.64 1.29
C PRO A 53 -17.28 5.68 2.27
N ASN A 54 -16.52 5.93 3.33
CA ASN A 54 -16.83 6.98 4.29
C ASN A 54 -15.86 8.17 4.07
N PRO A 55 -16.35 9.36 3.66
CA PRO A 55 -15.50 10.52 3.41
C PRO A 55 -14.65 10.96 4.61
N ARG A 56 -15.06 10.61 5.83
CA ARG A 56 -14.30 10.89 7.05
C ARG A 56 -13.06 10.00 7.22
N PHE A 57 -13.00 8.88 6.51
CA PHE A 57 -11.93 7.88 6.60
C PHE A 57 -11.48 7.45 5.19
N PRO A 58 -10.74 8.30 4.47
CA PRO A 58 -10.40 8.09 3.06
C PRO A 58 -9.51 6.86 2.78
N PHE A 59 -8.96 6.20 3.82
CA PHE A 59 -8.01 5.10 3.68
C PHE A 59 -8.44 3.79 4.36
N LEU A 60 -9.63 3.75 4.99
CA LEU A 60 -10.05 2.60 5.79
C LEU A 60 -11.26 1.90 5.18
N GLY A 61 -11.00 0.75 4.56
CA GLY A 61 -12.04 -0.17 4.13
C GLY A 61 -11.45 -1.54 3.86
N PHE A 62 -11.60 -2.47 4.80
CA PHE A 62 -11.32 -3.87 4.52
C PHE A 62 -12.39 -4.40 3.55
N HIS A 63 -11.98 -5.19 2.58
CA HIS A 63 -12.88 -5.84 1.64
C HIS A 63 -12.62 -7.33 1.60
N PHE A 64 -13.62 -8.09 1.15
CA PHE A 64 -13.43 -9.50 0.80
C PHE A 64 -13.24 -9.64 -0.70
N THR A 65 -12.20 -10.35 -1.11
CA THR A 65 -11.85 -10.56 -2.52
C THR A 65 -11.64 -12.05 -2.79
N PRO A 66 -12.55 -12.70 -3.52
CA PRO A 66 -12.28 -14.01 -4.11
C PRO A 66 -11.09 -13.95 -5.06
N ARG A 67 -10.15 -14.87 -4.90
CA ARG A 67 -8.96 -15.00 -5.73
C ARG A 67 -9.15 -16.09 -6.78
N MET A 68 -8.31 -16.07 -7.80
CA MET A 68 -8.36 -17.06 -8.90
C MET A 68 -8.11 -18.49 -8.44
N ASP A 69 -7.45 -18.67 -7.29
CA ASP A 69 -7.19 -19.98 -6.66
C ASP A 69 -8.33 -20.44 -5.74
N GLY A 70 -9.43 -19.68 -5.65
CA GLY A 70 -10.57 -19.98 -4.78
C GLY A 70 -10.40 -19.56 -3.32
N SER A 71 -9.25 -18.98 -2.93
CA SER A 71 -9.09 -18.36 -1.61
C SER A 71 -9.84 -17.03 -1.52
N ILE A 72 -10.23 -16.63 -0.32
CA ILE A 72 -10.86 -15.34 -0.08
C ILE A 72 -9.97 -14.52 0.84
N TRP A 73 -9.55 -13.36 0.34
CA TRP A 73 -8.68 -12.45 1.07
C TRP A 73 -9.52 -11.35 1.73
N LEU A 74 -9.20 -11.05 2.98
CA LEU A 74 -9.77 -9.95 3.76
C LEU A 74 -8.68 -8.90 4.00
N GLY A 75 -8.95 -7.66 3.61
CA GLY A 75 -8.02 -6.55 3.81
C GLY A 75 -8.12 -5.52 2.68
N PRO A 76 -7.06 -4.70 2.48
CA PRO A 76 -5.96 -4.53 3.41
C PRO A 76 -6.39 -3.72 4.64
N ASN A 77 -5.66 -3.85 5.76
CA ASN A 77 -5.59 -2.76 6.73
C ASN A 77 -4.66 -1.65 6.19
N ALA A 78 -4.55 -0.52 6.88
CA ALA A 78 -3.60 0.53 6.53
C ALA A 78 -2.76 0.85 7.76
N VAL A 79 -1.47 0.50 7.72
CA VAL A 79 -0.50 0.75 8.78
C VAL A 79 0.63 1.60 8.20
N LEU A 80 1.00 2.66 8.90
CA LEU A 80 2.16 3.46 8.50
C LEU A 80 3.42 2.57 8.56
N ALA A 81 4.15 2.47 7.45
CA ALA A 81 5.41 1.74 7.41
C ALA A 81 6.58 2.69 7.69
N PHE A 82 7.63 2.21 8.35
CA PHE A 82 8.82 3.02 8.64
C PHE A 82 9.94 2.82 7.60
N LYS A 83 9.61 2.17 6.49
CA LYS A 83 10.47 1.91 5.34
C LYS A 83 9.58 1.71 4.12
N ARG A 84 9.96 2.23 2.96
CA ARG A 84 9.19 2.08 1.70
C ARG A 84 8.92 0.61 1.39
N GLU A 85 9.95 -0.22 1.43
CA GLU A 85 9.82 -1.67 1.23
C GLU A 85 9.86 -2.44 2.57
N GLY A 86 9.20 -1.90 3.60
CA GLY A 86 9.09 -2.53 4.92
C GLY A 86 7.92 -3.50 5.01
N TYR A 87 8.12 -4.75 4.60
CA TYR A 87 7.07 -5.79 4.63
C TYR A 87 6.96 -6.47 6.00
N SER A 88 8.00 -6.42 6.82
CA SER A 88 8.02 -6.97 8.19
C SER A 88 7.65 -5.91 9.22
N LEU A 89 7.18 -6.33 10.40
CA LEU A 89 6.81 -5.41 11.49
C LEU A 89 7.98 -4.57 12.01
N PHE A 90 9.20 -5.10 11.91
CA PHE A 90 10.42 -4.45 12.42
C PHE A 90 11.27 -3.81 11.34
N ASP A 91 10.80 -3.77 10.09
CA ASP A 91 11.53 -3.11 9.01
C ASP A 91 11.52 -1.60 9.24
N PHE A 92 12.71 -1.03 9.34
CA PHE A 92 12.92 0.38 9.65
C PHE A 92 14.00 0.96 8.75
N ASP A 93 13.75 2.15 8.21
CA ASP A 93 14.74 2.97 7.51
C ASP A 93 14.66 4.40 8.03
N THR A 94 15.77 4.91 8.55
CA THR A 94 15.80 6.23 9.19
C THR A 94 15.46 7.36 8.21
N GLN A 95 15.89 7.26 6.94
CA GLN A 95 15.63 8.30 5.96
C GLN A 95 14.14 8.34 5.58
N ASP A 96 13.54 7.18 5.31
CA ASP A 96 12.11 7.05 5.03
C ASP A 96 11.26 7.49 6.21
N PHE A 97 11.64 7.09 7.43
CA PHE A 97 10.94 7.49 8.64
C PHE A 97 10.94 9.02 8.81
N VAL A 98 12.10 9.67 8.72
CA VAL A 98 12.21 11.13 8.84
C VAL A 98 11.42 11.83 7.73
N ASN A 99 11.50 11.34 6.49
CA ASN A 99 10.74 11.88 5.36
C ASN A 99 9.22 11.76 5.57
N ALA A 100 8.75 10.66 6.15
CA ALA A 100 7.33 10.42 6.41
C ALA A 100 6.77 11.31 7.52
N ILE A 101 7.54 11.60 8.57
CA ILE A 101 7.09 12.44 9.71
C ILE A 101 7.33 13.95 9.50
N SER A 102 8.24 14.31 8.61
CA SER A 102 8.52 15.71 8.23
C SER A 102 7.63 16.24 7.11
N TYR A 103 6.55 15.50 6.81
CA TYR A 103 5.53 15.88 5.86
C TYR A 103 4.58 16.93 6.44
#